data_AF-A0A5C4T6T0-F1
#
_entry.id   AF-A0A5C4T6T0-F1
#
_cell.length_a   1.000
_cell.length_b   1.000
_cell.length_c   1.000
_cell.angle_alpha   90.00
_cell.angle_beta   90.00
_cell.angle_gamma   90.00
#
_symmetry.space_group_name_H-M   'P 1'
#
loop_
_entity.id
_entity.type
_entity.pdbx_description
1 polymer ?
#
loop_
_entity_poly.entity_id
_entity_poly.type
_entity_poly.pdbx_seq_one_letter_code
_entity_poly.pdbx_strand_id
1 'polypeptide(L)'
;MSTNRQRIGILFLIVWALMTLLLAACSGGSEGKKEESAAADNGNAPAGPTKEPMELTVYYMGSDSSEERFMEVYGDAIRRGHPNFTLKWMNYNTVKFADLAATQTKVDLFYGPMGNYASVVNGGYADLSCIVLI
;
A
#
# COMPACT_ATOMS: atom_id res chain seq x y z
N MET A 1 15.25 -26.71 -57.03
CA MET A 1 15.15 -26.51 -55.55
C MET A 1 15.58 -25.08 -55.20
N SER A 2 14.67 -24.09 -55.14
CA SER A 2 15.00 -22.77 -54.55
C SER A 2 13.83 -22.04 -53.87
N THR A 3 12.59 -22.54 -53.96
CA THR A 3 11.38 -21.81 -53.55
C THR A 3 11.09 -21.81 -52.03
N ASN A 4 11.79 -22.61 -51.24
CA ASN A 4 11.48 -22.78 -49.80
C ASN A 4 12.28 -21.84 -48.87
N ARG A 5 13.42 -21.29 -49.31
CA ARG A 5 14.24 -20.37 -48.50
C ARG A 5 13.68 -18.95 -48.46
N GLN A 6 12.99 -18.51 -49.52
CA GLN A 6 12.37 -17.16 -49.57
C GLN A 6 11.10 -17.06 -48.71
N ARG A 7 10.37 -18.15 -48.51
CA ARG A 7 9.14 -18.17 -47.69
C ARG A 7 9.41 -18.00 -46.19
N ILE A 8 10.55 -18.53 -45.71
CA ILE A 8 10.96 -18.42 -44.31
C ILE A 8 11.38 -16.98 -43.97
N GLY A 9 12.03 -16.27 -44.90
CA GLY A 9 12.42 -14.87 -44.72
C GLY A 9 11.24 -13.90 -44.64
N ILE A 10 10.18 -14.14 -45.42
CA ILE A 10 8.97 -13.33 -45.41
C ILE A 10 8.16 -13.56 -44.11
N LEU A 11 8.10 -14.80 -43.61
CA LEU A 11 7.46 -15.12 -42.33
C LEU A 11 8.18 -14.47 -41.13
N PHE A 12 9.52 -14.43 -41.16
CA PHE A 12 10.30 -13.77 -40.10
C PHE A 12 10.05 -12.25 -40.04
N LEU A 13 9.89 -11.60 -41.19
CA LEU A 13 9.57 -10.17 -41.26
C LEU A 13 8.16 -9.83 -40.76
N ILE A 14 7.17 -10.70 -41.01
CA ILE A 14 5.79 -10.49 -40.53
C ILE A 14 5.70 -10.64 -39.01
N VAL A 15 6.42 -11.60 -38.41
CA VAL A 15 6.45 -11.79 -36.95
C VAL A 15 7.14 -10.62 -36.24
N TRP A 16 8.20 -10.06 -36.85
CA TRP A 16 8.90 -8.91 -36.29
C TRP A 16 8.06 -7.62 -36.33
N ALA A 17 7.32 -7.40 -37.42
CA ALA A 17 6.39 -6.27 -37.53
C ALA A 17 5.21 -6.35 -36.53
N LEU A 18 4.80 -7.55 -36.14
CA LEU A 18 3.70 -7.74 -35.19
C LEU A 18 4.11 -7.38 -33.74
N MET A 19 5.38 -7.55 -33.37
CA MET A 19 5.89 -7.19 -32.04
C MET A 19 5.96 -5.67 -31.80
N THR A 20 6.15 -4.85 -32.85
CA THR A 20 6.25 -3.39 -32.67
C THR A 20 4.91 -2.70 -32.43
N LEU A 21 3.78 -3.32 -32.80
CA LEU A 21 2.45 -2.74 -32.55
C LEU A 21 2.01 -2.83 -31.08
N LEU A 22 2.56 -3.76 -30.29
CA LEU A 22 2.18 -3.96 -28.89
C LEU A 22 2.75 -2.89 -27.95
N LEU A 23 3.78 -2.12 -28.36
CA LEU A 23 4.37 -1.06 -27.54
C LEU A 23 3.64 0.30 -27.66
N ALA A 24 2.83 0.51 -28.70
CA ALA A 24 2.13 1.78 -28.90
C ALA A 24 0.84 1.92 -28.05
N ALA A 25 0.39 0.85 -27.38
CA ALA A 25 -0.83 0.85 -26.57
C ALA A 25 -0.60 1.16 -25.07
N CYS A 26 0.66 1.31 -24.62
CA CYS A 26 0.97 1.64 -23.22
C CYS A 26 1.40 3.11 -23.02
N SER A 27 1.36 3.93 -24.07
CA SER A 27 1.63 5.38 -24.02
C SER A 27 0.36 6.16 -24.38
N GLY A 28 -0.68 6.02 -23.55
CA GLY A 28 -1.90 6.82 -23.62
C GLY A 28 -1.67 8.23 -23.08
N GLY A 29 -1.02 9.09 -23.87
CA GLY A 29 -1.07 10.53 -23.72
C GLY A 29 -2.30 11.07 -24.44
N SER A 30 -3.33 11.47 -23.70
CA SER A 30 -4.52 12.13 -24.24
C SER A 30 -4.62 13.52 -23.64
N GLU A 31 -4.32 14.52 -24.47
CA GLU A 31 -4.39 15.94 -24.14
C GLU A 31 -5.58 16.56 -24.89
N GLY A 32 -6.59 17.02 -24.13
CA GLY A 32 -7.43 18.18 -24.45
C GLY A 32 -8.81 17.94 -25.07
N LYS A 33 -9.88 18.07 -24.25
CA LYS A 33 -10.71 19.31 -24.20
C LYS A 33 -11.89 19.24 -23.20
N LYS A 34 -11.89 20.27 -22.34
CA LYS A 34 -13.00 21.11 -21.82
C LYS A 34 -14.19 20.53 -21.06
N GLU A 35 -14.22 20.97 -19.79
CA GLU A 35 -15.33 21.61 -19.04
C GLU A 35 -16.73 21.01 -19.13
N GLU A 36 -17.15 20.35 -18.04
CA GLU A 36 -18.40 20.72 -17.39
C GLU A 36 -18.30 20.50 -15.87
N SER A 37 -18.77 21.52 -15.15
CA SER A 37 -18.77 21.68 -13.71
C SER A 37 -19.81 20.78 -13.04
N ALA A 38 -19.41 19.95 -12.06
CA ALA A 38 -20.30 19.53 -10.98
C ALA A 38 -19.52 18.96 -9.78
N ALA A 39 -19.90 19.44 -8.60
CA ALA A 39 -19.65 18.91 -7.26
C ALA A 39 -18.19 18.89 -6.78
N ALA A 40 -17.87 19.86 -5.93
CA ALA A 40 -16.83 19.76 -4.93
C ALA A 40 -17.15 18.57 -4.00
N ASP A 41 -16.63 17.40 -4.36
CA ASP A 41 -16.38 16.34 -3.39
C ASP A 41 -15.13 16.74 -2.61
N ASN A 42 -15.28 17.02 -1.32
CA ASN A 42 -14.17 17.24 -0.40
C ASN A 42 -13.48 15.89 -0.11
N GLY A 43 -12.96 15.28 -1.17
CA GLY A 43 -11.99 14.20 -1.08
C GLY A 43 -10.72 14.80 -0.52
N ASN A 44 -10.51 14.62 0.78
CA ASN A 44 -9.30 14.96 1.50
C ASN A 44 -8.13 14.26 0.80
N ALA A 45 -7.49 14.94 -0.16
CA ALA A 45 -6.26 14.47 -0.75
C ALA A 45 -5.26 14.24 0.39
N PRO A 46 -4.49 13.14 0.37
CA PRO A 46 -3.54 12.86 1.45
C PRO A 46 -2.62 14.07 1.57
N ALA A 47 -2.65 14.70 2.74
CA ALA A 47 -1.72 15.76 3.07
C ALA A 47 -0.31 15.21 2.77
N GLY A 48 0.46 15.94 1.95
CA GLY A 48 1.83 15.57 1.62
C GLY A 48 2.66 15.32 2.89
N PRO A 49 3.83 14.67 2.78
CA PRO A 49 4.60 14.22 3.94
C PRO A 49 4.79 15.37 4.93
N THR A 50 4.11 15.24 6.08
CA THR A 50 4.18 16.24 7.15
C THR A 50 5.62 16.25 7.66
N LYS A 51 6.17 17.45 7.89
CA LYS A 51 7.52 17.61 8.49
C LYS A 51 7.47 17.63 10.01
N GLU A 52 6.27 17.55 10.58
CA GLU A 52 6.08 17.59 12.01
C GLU A 52 6.43 16.22 12.63
N PRO A 53 7.01 16.20 13.83
CA PRO A 53 7.19 14.96 14.58
C PRO A 53 5.83 14.27 14.76
N MET A 54 5.71 13.03 14.28
CA MET A 54 4.50 12.23 14.45
C MET A 54 4.81 10.99 15.25
N GLU A 55 3.94 10.65 16.19
CA GLU A 55 3.99 9.40 16.93
C GLU A 55 3.01 8.41 16.31
N LEU A 56 3.51 7.21 15.99
CA LEU A 56 2.71 6.10 15.47
C LEU A 56 2.73 4.96 16.48
N THR A 57 1.56 4.62 16.98
CA THR A 57 1.38 3.50 17.91
C THR A 57 1.04 2.24 17.14
N VAL A 58 1.91 1.25 17.24
CA VAL A 58 1.77 -0.06 16.61
C VAL A 58 1.41 -1.09 17.68
N TYR A 59 0.32 -1.81 17.48
CA TYR A 59 -0.07 -2.92 18.34
C TYR A 59 0.04 -4.26 17.60
N TYR A 60 0.85 -5.16 18.15
CA TYR A 60 0.93 -6.54 17.69
C TYR A 60 -0.02 -7.45 18.44
N MET A 61 -0.91 -8.10 17.70
CA MET A 61 -1.93 -8.99 18.25
C MET A 61 -1.42 -10.40 18.59
N GLY A 62 -0.17 -10.72 18.23
CA GLY A 62 0.52 -11.93 18.67
C GLY A 62 1.34 -11.71 19.95
N SER A 63 1.85 -12.81 20.51
CA SER A 63 2.68 -12.82 21.73
C SER A 63 4.13 -13.24 21.47
N ASP A 64 4.46 -13.61 20.25
CA ASP A 64 5.71 -14.22 19.82
C ASP A 64 6.73 -13.23 19.24
N SER A 65 6.39 -11.95 19.15
CA SER A 65 7.28 -10.89 18.66
C SER A 65 7.59 -9.87 19.76
N SER A 66 8.86 -9.45 19.79
CA SER A 66 9.35 -8.36 20.65
C SER A 66 9.44 -7.04 19.87
N GLU A 67 9.65 -5.95 20.61
CA GLU A 67 9.90 -4.63 20.02
C GLU A 67 11.17 -4.64 19.18
N GLU A 68 12.26 -5.20 19.71
CA GLU A 68 13.55 -5.26 19.03
C GLU A 68 13.43 -5.99 17.69
N ARG A 69 12.69 -7.10 17.67
CA ARG A 69 12.47 -7.85 16.42
C ARG A 69 11.65 -7.04 15.42
N PHE A 70 10.63 -6.32 15.87
CA PHE A 70 9.87 -5.43 14.99
C PHE A 70 10.74 -4.30 14.44
N MET A 71 11.58 -3.69 15.29
CA MET A 71 12.47 -2.61 14.90
C MET A 71 13.49 -3.08 13.87
N GLU A 72 14.10 -4.25 14.08
CA GLU A 72 15.06 -4.85 13.16
C GLU A 72 14.45 -5.12 11.77
N VAL A 73 13.22 -5.66 11.73
CA VAL A 73 12.58 -6.07 10.47
C VAL A 73 11.93 -4.90 9.73
N TYR A 74 11.28 -3.99 10.46
CA TYR A 74 10.45 -2.93 9.88
C TYR A 74 10.82 -1.54 10.39
N GLY A 75 10.93 -1.38 11.71
CA GLY A 75 11.03 -0.07 12.34
C GLY A 75 12.24 0.75 11.87
N ASP A 76 13.40 0.13 11.69
CA ASP A 76 14.61 0.81 11.23
C ASP A 76 14.52 1.32 9.79
N ALA A 77 13.83 0.57 8.92
CA ALA A 77 13.54 1.02 7.56
C ALA A 77 12.57 2.21 7.56
N ILE A 78 11.52 2.15 8.39
CA ILE A 78 10.54 3.23 8.55
C ILE A 78 11.23 4.49 9.06
N ARG A 79 12.06 4.39 10.11
CA ARG A 79 12.80 5.54 10.66
C ARG A 79 13.77 6.16 9.65
N ARG A 80 14.37 5.36 8.77
CA ARG A 80 15.26 5.87 7.72
C ARG A 80 14.51 6.62 6.62
N GLY A 81 13.33 6.14 6.21
CA GLY A 81 12.50 6.79 5.20
C GLY A 81 11.69 7.97 5.74
N HIS A 82 11.31 7.91 7.01
CA HIS A 82 10.46 8.87 7.71
C HIS A 82 11.10 9.22 9.06
N PRO A 83 12.17 10.03 9.07
CA PRO A 83 12.90 10.36 10.30
C PRO A 83 12.06 11.19 11.29
N ASN A 84 10.97 11.78 10.84
CA ASN A 84 10.01 12.50 11.67
C ASN A 84 9.02 11.57 12.40
N PHE A 85 9.04 10.26 12.15
CA PHE A 85 8.15 9.31 12.81
C PHE A 85 8.82 8.66 14.01
N THR A 86 8.12 8.67 15.13
CA THR A 86 8.47 7.92 16.34
C THR A 86 7.51 6.75 16.46
N LEU A 87 8.05 5.54 16.53
CA LEU A 87 7.26 4.32 16.66
C LEU A 87 7.12 3.96 18.14
N LYS A 88 5.88 3.77 18.60
CA LYS A 88 5.57 3.23 19.92
C LYS A 88 5.05 1.80 19.76
N TRP A 89 5.78 0.84 20.31
CA TRP A 89 5.42 -0.57 20.22
C TRP A 89 4.57 -1.01 21.42
N MET A 90 3.53 -1.80 21.13
CA MET A 90 2.73 -2.52 22.11
C MET A 90 2.42 -3.92 21.57
N ASN A 91 2.26 -4.89 22.44
CA ASN A 91 1.86 -6.25 22.05
C ASN A 91 0.91 -6.88 23.07
N TYR A 92 0.41 -8.07 22.73
CA TYR A 92 -0.48 -8.84 23.60
C TYR A 92 0.10 -9.16 25.00
N ASN A 93 1.43 -9.16 25.13
CA ASN A 93 2.11 -9.39 26.41
C ASN A 93 2.15 -8.14 27.29
N THR A 94 2.15 -6.94 26.70
CA THR A 94 2.10 -5.66 27.43
C THR A 94 0.67 -5.27 27.80
N VAL A 95 -0.28 -5.41 26.87
CA VAL A 95 -1.68 -5.05 27.09
C VAL A 95 -2.59 -5.96 26.26
N LYS A 96 -3.69 -6.42 26.87
CA LYS A 96 -4.67 -7.25 26.16
C LYS A 96 -5.51 -6.39 25.23
N PHE A 97 -5.84 -6.95 24.07
CA PHE A 97 -6.69 -6.25 23.10
C PHE A 97 -8.05 -5.83 23.69
N ALA A 98 -8.64 -6.66 24.55
CA ALA A 98 -9.89 -6.34 25.22
C ALA A 98 -9.80 -5.04 26.05
N ASP A 99 -8.68 -4.80 26.71
CA ASP A 99 -8.44 -3.58 27.50
C ASP A 99 -8.25 -2.37 26.58
N LEU A 100 -7.53 -2.53 25.46
CA LEU A 100 -7.38 -1.48 24.46
C LEU A 100 -8.73 -1.07 23.86
N ALA A 101 -9.56 -2.04 23.50
CA ALA A 101 -10.89 -1.80 22.94
C ALA A 101 -11.82 -1.17 23.99
N ALA A 102 -11.80 -1.63 25.24
CA ALA A 102 -12.64 -1.06 26.30
C ALA A 102 -12.25 0.39 26.63
N THR A 103 -10.95 0.70 26.60
CA THR A 103 -10.43 2.05 26.86
C THR A 103 -10.41 2.96 25.65
N GLN A 104 -10.73 2.42 24.46
CA GLN A 104 -10.57 3.11 23.17
C GLN A 104 -9.16 3.72 23.03
N THR A 105 -8.15 2.97 23.45
CA THR A 105 -6.76 3.40 23.33
C THR A 105 -6.45 3.65 21.85
N LYS A 106 -5.91 4.82 21.54
CA LYS A 106 -5.51 5.17 20.18
C LYS A 106 -4.37 4.26 19.72
N VAL A 107 -4.67 3.42 18.72
CA VAL A 107 -3.71 2.58 18.01
C VAL A 107 -3.82 2.92 16.55
N ASP A 108 -2.69 3.27 15.92
CA ASP A 108 -2.66 3.70 14.53
C ASP A 108 -2.49 2.52 13.58
N LEU A 109 -1.78 1.47 14.00
CA LEU A 109 -1.55 0.26 13.21
C LEU A 109 -1.73 -1.01 14.04
N PHE A 110 -2.64 -1.87 13.59
CA PHE A 110 -2.74 -3.25 14.06
C PHE A 110 -1.93 -4.17 13.15
N TYR A 111 -1.08 -4.99 13.75
CA TYR A 111 -0.29 -5.99 13.06
C TYR A 111 -0.59 -7.38 13.66
N GLY A 112 -0.75 -8.40 12.83
CA GLY A 112 -1.01 -9.75 13.31
C GLY A 112 -1.62 -10.67 12.25
N PRO A 113 -1.92 -11.92 12.62
CA PRO A 113 -2.60 -12.86 11.75
C PRO A 113 -3.97 -12.35 11.30
N MET A 114 -4.34 -12.66 10.05
CA MET A 114 -5.62 -12.23 9.45
C MET A 114 -6.85 -12.62 10.28
N GLY A 115 -6.78 -13.73 11.03
CA GLY A 115 -7.87 -14.18 11.90
C GLY A 115 -8.27 -13.17 12.99
N ASN A 116 -7.41 -12.21 13.32
CA ASN A 116 -7.68 -11.18 14.31
C ASN A 116 -8.39 -9.93 13.75
N TYR A 117 -8.54 -9.85 12.41
CA TYR A 117 -9.13 -8.68 11.76
C TYR A 117 -10.53 -8.36 12.28
N ALA A 118 -11.40 -9.36 12.40
CA ALA A 118 -12.75 -9.18 12.91
C ALA A 118 -12.76 -8.62 14.34
N SER A 119 -11.78 -9.00 15.17
CA SER A 119 -11.66 -8.46 16.54
C SER A 119 -11.31 -6.98 16.53
N VAL A 120 -10.45 -6.52 15.62
CA VAL A 120 -10.09 -5.10 15.49
C VAL A 120 -11.29 -4.26 15.10
N VAL A 121 -12.02 -4.67 14.06
CA VAL A 121 -13.23 -3.96 13.59
C VAL A 121 -14.32 -3.97 14.66
N ASN A 122 -14.59 -5.13 15.28
CA ASN A 122 -15.57 -5.25 16.36
C ASN A 122 -15.17 -4.49 17.63
N GLY A 123 -13.87 -4.22 17.82
CA GLY A 123 -13.34 -3.39 18.90
C GLY A 123 -13.59 -1.89 18.72
N GLY A 124 -14.21 -1.49 17.61
CA GLY A 124 -14.54 -0.09 17.30
C GLY A 124 -13.42 0.66 16.58
N TYR A 125 -12.38 -0.02 16.13
CA TYR A 125 -11.32 0.58 15.32
C TYR A 125 -11.74 0.73 13.86
N ALA A 126 -11.22 1.77 13.22
CA ALA A 126 -11.56 2.09 11.83
C ALA A 126 -11.16 0.97 10.87
N ASP A 127 -12.09 0.62 9.99
CA ASP A 127 -11.80 -0.23 8.84
C ASP A 127 -11.08 0.59 7.75
N LEU A 128 -9.93 0.09 7.31
CA LEU A 128 -9.11 0.71 6.26
C LEU A 128 -9.67 0.46 4.86
N SER A 129 -10.79 -0.26 4.70
CA SER A 129 -11.48 -0.43 3.40
C SER A 129 -11.86 0.89 2.72
N CYS A 130 -11.93 1.99 3.49
CA CYS A 130 -12.18 3.34 2.99
C CYS A 130 -10.90 4.12 2.64
N ILE A 131 -9.70 3.62 2.95
CA ILE A 131 -8.44 4.28 2.59
C ILE A 131 -8.12 3.94 1.14
N VAL A 132 -8.24 4.96 0.28
CA VAL A 132 -7.75 4.93 -1.09
C VAL A 132 -6.22 5.08 -1.02
N LEU A 133 -5.51 3.97 -1.23
CA LEU A 133 -4.08 4.02 -1.51
C LEU A 133 -3.92 4.50 -2.96
N ILE A 134 -3.44 5.73 -3.11
CA ILE A 134 -3.18 6.39 -4.40
C ILE A 134 -1.82 5.93 -4.95
#